data_AF-A0A5P1WZ64-F1
#
_entry.id   AF-A0A5P1WZ64-F1
#
_cell.length_a   1.000
_cell.length_b   1.000
_cell.length_c   1.000
_cell.angle_alpha   90.00
_cell.angle_beta   90.00
_cell.angle_gamma   90.00
#
_symmetry.space_group_name_H-M   'P 1'
#
loop_
_entity.id
_entity.type
_entity.pdbx_description
1 polymer ?
#
loop_
_entity_poly.entity_id
_entity_poly.type
_entity_poly.pdbx_seq_one_letter_code
_entity_poly.pdbx_strand_id
1 'polypeptide(L)'
;MVHSHASRREDILAAYSVDGPGLNEAIPDYCIDRVHKLIPEASVIGLLLEPESSYQVVQSDSFGFNQHDPHSWATRGHEFVLATSTTSLSKYTQASITRWLESIDDATRGEFLNSIFDLFEATDDDRLSELAKNWPVNFRIMMKAISDSNPETRQRWKDVTDKLFGAMTDEAKLRVTSRWQQSIASMPKLNVPQPSKLLIEKLKQTENKKSQKYF
;
A
#
# COMPACT_ATOMS: atom_id res chain seq x y z
N MET A 1 21.78 16.22 10.10
CA MET A 1 22.98 16.55 9.30
C MET A 1 23.03 18.02 8.94
N VAL A 2 22.06 18.57 8.19
CA VAL A 2 22.03 20.00 7.83
C VAL A 2 21.99 20.93 9.06
N HIS A 3 21.10 20.65 10.01
CA HIS A 3 20.96 21.42 11.25
C HIS A 3 21.84 20.93 12.40
N SER A 4 22.67 19.91 12.16
CA SER A 4 23.61 19.40 13.17
C SER A 4 24.82 20.33 13.23
N HIS A 5 25.38 20.53 14.43
CA HIS A 5 26.61 21.30 14.61
C HIS A 5 27.74 20.71 13.75
N ALA A 6 28.55 21.56 13.09
CA ALA A 6 29.55 21.11 12.11
C ALA A 6 30.49 20.04 12.68
N SER A 7 30.89 20.19 13.95
CA SER A 7 31.77 19.24 14.66
C SER A 7 31.17 17.85 14.89
N ARG A 8 29.87 17.65 14.67
CA ARG A 8 29.18 16.36 14.84
C ARG A 8 28.67 15.78 13.54
N ARG A 9 28.84 16.48 12.41
CA ARG A 9 28.33 16.00 11.11
C ARG A 9 29.08 14.77 10.62
N GLU A 10 30.37 14.67 10.93
CA GLU A 10 31.21 13.50 10.58
C GLU A 10 30.88 12.26 11.41
N ASP A 11 30.35 12.44 12.63
CA ASP A 11 29.99 11.32 13.51
C ASP A 11 28.64 10.68 13.14
N ILE A 12 27.85 11.32 12.26
CA ILE A 12 26.56 10.81 11.82
C ILE A 12 26.80 9.76 10.73
N LEU A 13 26.58 8.50 11.09
CA LEU A 13 26.72 7.37 10.17
C LEU A 13 25.55 7.26 9.18
N ALA A 14 24.32 7.52 9.64
CA ALA A 14 23.11 7.42 8.84
C ALA A 14 21.98 8.26 9.44
N ALA A 15 21.05 8.70 8.59
CA ALA A 15 19.78 9.30 8.96
C ALA A 15 18.65 8.57 8.23
N TYR A 16 17.61 8.19 8.96
CA TYR A 16 16.47 7.45 8.41
C TYR A 16 15.21 8.31 8.44
N SER A 17 14.56 8.44 7.29
CA SER A 17 13.18 8.91 7.18
C SER A 17 12.29 7.68 7.09
N VAL A 18 11.56 7.38 8.16
CA VAL A 18 10.69 6.20 8.26
C VAL A 18 9.26 6.67 8.02
N ASP A 19 8.77 6.45 6.80
CA ASP A 19 7.44 6.86 6.36
C ASP A 19 7.16 8.36 6.57
N GLY A 20 8.20 9.18 6.40
CA GLY A 20 8.07 10.62 6.48
C GLY A 20 7.31 11.19 5.26
N PRO A 21 6.61 12.32 5.41
CA PRO A 21 5.86 12.97 4.33
C PRO A 21 6.76 13.47 3.19
N GLY A 22 8.08 13.38 3.33
CA GLY A 22 9.06 13.83 2.35
C GLY A 22 9.64 15.20 2.69
N LEU A 23 10.72 15.55 2.03
CA LEU A 23 11.42 16.82 2.21
C LEU A 23 11.02 17.80 1.11
N ASN A 24 10.61 19.01 1.49
CA ASN A 24 10.37 20.12 0.55
C ASN A 24 11.68 20.68 -0.04
N GLU A 25 12.81 20.44 0.63
CA GLU A 25 14.13 20.90 0.21
C GLU A 25 15.00 19.72 -0.21
N ALA A 26 15.80 19.92 -1.26
CA ALA A 26 16.74 18.91 -1.71
C ALA A 26 17.76 18.58 -0.61
N ILE A 27 18.01 17.28 -0.41
CA ILE A 27 19.08 16.82 0.48
C ILE A 27 20.43 17.25 -0.12
N PRO A 28 21.29 17.95 0.61
CA PRO A 28 22.59 18.34 0.08
C PRO A 28 23.48 17.15 -0.30
N ASP A 29 24.17 17.26 -1.43
CA ASP A 29 25.03 16.19 -1.99
C ASP A 29 26.04 15.60 -0.99
N TYR A 30 26.57 16.40 -0.07
CA TYR A 30 27.56 15.95 0.92
C TYR A 30 27.01 14.99 2.00
N CYS A 31 25.70 14.78 2.05
CA CYS A 31 25.06 13.88 3.02
C CYS A 31 24.01 12.96 2.42
N ILE A 32 23.75 13.05 1.11
CA ILE A 32 22.71 12.27 0.45
C ILE A 32 22.94 10.76 0.54
N ASP A 33 24.21 10.34 0.57
CA ASP A 33 24.65 8.95 0.72
C ASP A 33 24.32 8.32 2.09
N ARG A 34 24.13 9.16 3.10
CA ARG A 34 23.81 8.77 4.48
C ARG A 34 22.32 8.92 4.81
N VAL A 35 21.50 9.42 3.89
CA VAL A 35 20.06 9.58 4.10
C VAL A 35 19.31 8.43 3.46
N HIS A 36 18.54 7.70 4.27
CA HIS A 36 17.76 6.55 3.85
C HIS A 36 16.28 6.83 4.06
N LYS A 37 15.51 6.92 2.97
CA LYS A 37 14.05 7.04 3.02
C LYS A 37 13.43 5.65 2.90
N LEU A 38 12.73 5.22 3.93
CA LEU A 38 11.97 3.98 3.97
C LEU A 38 10.49 4.31 3.87
N ILE A 39 9.78 3.64 2.96
CA ILE A 39 8.33 3.79 2.79
C ILE A 39 7.65 2.42 2.74
N PRO A 40 6.37 2.31 3.14
CA PRO A 40 5.58 1.11 2.89
C PRO A 40 5.26 0.95 1.40
N GLU A 41 4.80 -0.24 1.01
CA GLU A 41 4.44 -0.56 -0.38
C GLU A 41 3.30 0.32 -0.91
N ALA A 42 2.40 0.81 -0.05
CA ALA A 42 1.26 1.65 -0.41
C ALA A 42 1.40 3.13 0.03
N SER A 43 2.61 3.71 -0.02
CA SER A 43 2.82 5.11 0.40
C SER A 43 2.34 6.12 -0.65
N VAL A 44 1.35 6.94 -0.30
CA VAL A 44 0.73 7.91 -1.22
C VAL A 44 1.12 9.34 -0.89
N ILE A 45 0.96 9.77 0.37
CA ILE A 45 1.23 11.15 0.82
C ILE A 45 2.71 11.49 0.65
N GLY A 46 3.61 10.59 1.07
CA GLY A 46 5.05 10.81 0.95
C GLY A 46 5.56 10.88 -0.49
N LEU A 47 4.84 10.30 -1.45
CA LEU A 47 5.16 10.37 -2.88
C LEU A 47 4.51 11.58 -3.57
N LEU A 48 3.37 12.07 -3.07
CA LEU A 48 2.76 13.32 -3.52
C LEU A 48 3.65 14.53 -3.24
N LEU A 49 4.28 14.53 -2.06
CA LEU A 49 5.11 15.63 -1.58
C LEU A 49 6.55 15.57 -2.09
N GLU A 50 7.09 14.37 -2.32
CA GLU A 50 8.47 14.17 -2.75
C GLU A 50 8.61 13.06 -3.82
N PRO A 51 8.09 13.27 -5.03
CA PRO A 51 8.00 12.25 -6.08
C PRO A 51 9.37 11.79 -6.63
N GLU A 52 10.38 12.68 -6.60
CA GLU A 52 11.71 12.46 -7.21
C GLU A 52 12.76 11.88 -6.23
N SER A 53 12.36 11.50 -5.01
CA SER A 53 13.30 11.03 -3.99
C SER A 53 13.72 9.57 -4.19
N SER A 54 15.00 9.28 -3.96
CA SER A 54 15.45 7.90 -3.82
C SER A 54 14.91 7.32 -2.51
N TYR A 55 14.03 6.33 -2.59
CA TYR A 55 13.48 5.63 -1.43
C TYR A 55 13.64 4.11 -1.56
N GLN A 56 13.56 3.43 -0.42
CA GLN A 56 13.52 1.98 -0.33
C GLN A 56 12.15 1.57 0.18
N VAL A 57 11.52 0.61 -0.50
CA VAL A 57 10.21 0.10 -0.11
C VAL A 57 10.40 -1.05 0.86
N VAL A 58 9.66 -1.04 1.98
CA VAL A 58 9.69 -2.09 3.01
C VAL A 58 8.45 -2.96 2.90
N GLN A 59 8.62 -4.28 2.98
CA GLN A 59 7.49 -5.22 3.00
C GLN A 59 6.68 -5.05 4.28
N SER A 60 5.35 -5.06 4.15
CA SER A 60 4.43 -5.01 5.31
C SER A 60 3.47 -6.19 5.32
N ASP A 61 3.19 -6.70 6.52
CA ASP A 61 2.15 -7.71 6.78
C ASP A 61 0.74 -7.10 6.80
N SER A 62 0.64 -5.78 6.80
CA SER A 62 -0.60 -5.00 6.72
C SER A 62 -0.99 -4.65 5.28
N PHE A 63 -2.20 -4.09 5.12
CA PHE A 63 -2.78 -3.74 3.81
C PHE A 63 -3.18 -2.27 3.75
N GLY A 64 -2.97 -1.64 2.60
CA GLY A 64 -3.37 -0.26 2.35
C GLY A 64 -2.80 0.69 3.42
N PHE A 65 -3.66 1.53 3.99
CA PHE A 65 -3.23 2.52 4.96
C PHE A 65 -2.56 1.92 6.21
N ASN A 66 -2.96 0.72 6.64
CA ASN A 66 -2.39 0.11 7.85
C ASN A 66 -0.90 -0.24 7.71
N GLN A 67 -0.34 -0.18 6.49
CA GLN A 67 1.10 -0.33 6.27
C GLN A 67 1.91 0.87 6.78
N HIS A 68 1.28 2.02 7.07
CA HIS A 68 1.95 3.20 7.64
C HIS A 68 2.33 3.03 9.12
N ASP A 69 1.89 1.94 9.79
CA ASP A 69 2.44 1.56 11.10
C ASP A 69 3.74 0.75 10.89
N PRO A 70 4.92 1.26 11.28
CA PRO A 70 6.18 0.54 11.10
C PRO A 70 6.25 -0.79 11.87
N HIS A 71 5.39 -1.02 12.86
CA HIS A 71 5.30 -2.31 13.55
C HIS A 71 4.74 -3.43 12.65
N SER A 72 4.08 -3.06 11.55
CA SER A 72 3.62 -4.00 10.53
C SER A 72 4.72 -4.41 9.54
N TRP A 73 5.89 -3.79 9.61
CA TRP A 73 6.95 -4.00 8.62
C TRP A 73 7.74 -5.27 8.92
N ALA A 74 7.93 -6.08 7.88
CA ALA A 74 8.67 -7.32 7.98
C ALA A 74 10.14 -7.03 8.30
N THR A 75 10.70 -7.81 9.22
CA THR A 75 12.11 -7.73 9.61
C THR A 75 12.78 -9.10 9.48
N ARG A 76 14.09 -9.08 9.24
CA ARG A 76 14.95 -10.26 9.28
C ARG A 76 16.15 -9.93 10.17
N GLY A 77 16.15 -10.47 11.39
CA GLY A 77 17.15 -10.11 12.39
C GLY A 77 17.02 -8.64 12.78
N HIS A 78 18.04 -7.84 12.46
CA HIS A 78 18.10 -6.41 12.80
C HIS A 78 17.81 -5.49 11.60
N GLU A 79 17.35 -6.04 10.48
CA GLU A 79 17.12 -5.31 9.23
C GLU A 79 15.66 -5.40 8.78
N PHE A 80 15.17 -4.34 8.14
CA PHE A 80 13.90 -4.37 7.42
C PHE A 80 14.02 -5.23 6.17
N VAL A 81 12.99 -6.04 5.91
CA VAL A 81 12.89 -6.78 4.66
C VAL A 81 12.46 -5.81 3.58
N LEU A 82 13.43 -5.36 2.79
CA LEU A 82 13.14 -4.50 1.64
C LEU A 82 12.32 -5.29 0.62
N ALA A 83 11.24 -4.69 0.17
CA ALA A 83 10.59 -5.11 -1.05
C ALA A 83 11.57 -4.81 -2.18
N THR A 84 12.39 -5.79 -2.55
CA THR A 84 13.15 -5.69 -3.78
C THR A 84 12.15 -5.39 -4.89
N SER A 85 12.51 -4.49 -5.79
CA SER A 85 11.73 -4.10 -6.98
C SER A 85 11.40 -5.27 -7.91
N THR A 86 11.59 -6.52 -7.49
CA THR A 86 11.30 -7.77 -8.20
C THR A 86 10.00 -8.44 -7.76
N THR A 87 9.39 -8.08 -6.62
CA THR A 87 8.06 -8.62 -6.32
C THR A 87 7.03 -7.96 -7.23
N SER A 88 6.27 -8.76 -7.98
CA SER A 88 5.29 -8.26 -8.96
C SER A 88 4.29 -7.29 -8.35
N LEU A 89 4.01 -7.47 -7.06
CA LEU A 89 3.08 -6.69 -6.29
C LEU A 89 3.61 -5.30 -5.95
N SER A 90 4.81 -5.18 -5.35
CA SER A 90 5.41 -3.88 -5.05
C SER A 90 5.60 -3.06 -6.34
N LYS A 91 6.06 -3.70 -7.43
CA LYS A 91 6.10 -3.08 -8.76
C LYS A 91 4.74 -2.58 -9.23
N TYR A 92 3.70 -3.39 -9.02
CA TYR A 92 2.35 -3.05 -9.42
C TYR A 92 1.81 -1.86 -8.62
N THR A 93 1.90 -1.90 -7.28
CA THR A 93 1.45 -0.80 -6.42
C THR A 93 2.19 0.49 -6.74
N GLN A 94 3.51 0.44 -6.86
CA GLN A 94 4.29 1.63 -7.23
C GLN A 94 3.92 2.15 -8.62
N ALA A 95 3.79 1.28 -9.63
CA ALA A 95 3.35 1.72 -10.96
C ALA A 95 1.94 2.31 -10.95
N SER A 96 1.03 1.78 -10.12
CA SER A 96 -0.34 2.29 -9.99
C SER A 96 -0.36 3.64 -9.27
N ILE A 97 0.43 3.83 -8.22
CA ILE A 97 0.58 5.12 -7.52
C ILE A 97 1.25 6.14 -8.44
N THR A 98 2.34 5.80 -9.14
CA THR A 98 3.00 6.68 -10.12
C THR A 98 2.03 7.11 -11.23
N ARG A 99 1.32 6.16 -11.85
CA ARG A 99 0.31 6.50 -12.88
C ARG A 99 -0.81 7.37 -12.34
N TRP A 100 -1.22 7.12 -11.10
CA TRP A 100 -2.22 7.96 -10.43
C TRP A 100 -1.68 9.39 -10.24
N LEU A 101 -0.45 9.54 -9.75
CA LEU A 101 0.24 10.84 -9.58
C LEU A 101 0.42 11.60 -10.90
N GLU A 102 0.69 10.89 -12.00
CA GLU A 102 0.79 11.45 -13.36
C GLU A 102 -0.57 11.86 -13.92
N SER A 103 -1.67 11.27 -13.44
CA SER A 103 -3.02 11.51 -13.93
C SER A 103 -3.74 12.70 -13.28
N ILE A 104 -3.08 13.36 -12.33
CA ILE A 104 -3.56 14.54 -11.61
C ILE A 104 -2.64 15.71 -11.93
N ASP A 105 -3.21 16.87 -12.27
CA ASP A 105 -2.41 18.09 -12.47
C ASP A 105 -1.96 18.67 -11.12
N ASP A 106 -0.98 19.58 -11.16
CA ASP A 106 -0.38 20.17 -9.95
C ASP A 106 -1.41 20.96 -9.11
N ALA A 107 -2.41 21.58 -9.76
CA ALA A 107 -3.47 22.30 -9.06
C ALA A 107 -4.35 21.34 -8.24
N THR A 108 -4.79 20.24 -8.86
CA THR A 108 -5.57 19.18 -8.22
C THR A 108 -4.75 18.49 -7.12
N ARG A 109 -3.44 18.28 -7.36
CA ARG A 109 -2.51 17.75 -6.35
C ARG A 109 -2.45 18.65 -5.12
N GLY A 110 -2.31 19.96 -5.32
CA GLY A 110 -2.30 20.96 -4.25
C GLY A 110 -3.61 21.01 -3.47
N GLU A 111 -4.75 21.03 -4.16
CA GLU A 111 -6.08 20.99 -3.52
C GLU A 111 -6.27 19.72 -2.67
N PHE A 112 -5.81 18.58 -3.18
CA PHE A 112 -5.86 17.30 -2.46
C PHE A 112 -5.02 17.32 -1.18
N LEU A 113 -3.76 17.77 -1.28
CA LEU A 113 -2.87 17.89 -0.14
C LEU A 113 -3.39 18.89 0.90
N ASN A 114 -3.81 20.08 0.47
CA ASN A 114 -4.34 21.11 1.36
C ASN A 114 -5.53 20.60 2.15
N SER A 115 -6.48 19.89 1.52
CA SER A 115 -7.65 19.40 2.26
C SER A 115 -7.30 18.29 3.26
N ILE A 116 -6.25 17.51 3.00
CA ILE A 116 -5.71 16.56 3.98
C ILE A 116 -5.10 17.32 5.16
N PHE A 117 -4.31 18.36 4.91
CA PHE A 117 -3.72 19.19 5.96
C PHE A 117 -4.77 20.01 6.73
N ASP A 118 -5.78 20.57 6.09
CA ASP A 118 -6.89 21.29 6.72
C ASP A 118 -7.66 20.35 7.67
N LEU A 119 -7.85 19.08 7.28
CA LEU A 119 -8.41 18.07 8.16
C LEU A 119 -7.50 17.82 9.37
N PHE A 120 -6.19 17.81 9.17
CA PHE A 120 -5.22 17.63 10.26
C PHE A 120 -5.27 18.80 11.24
N GLU A 121 -5.38 20.04 10.74
CA GLU A 121 -5.51 21.24 11.57
C GLU A 121 -6.87 21.31 12.29
N ALA A 122 -7.94 20.80 11.68
CA ALA A 122 -9.28 20.78 12.28
C ALA A 122 -9.44 19.74 13.39
N THR A 123 -8.54 18.75 13.46
CA THR A 123 -8.50 17.78 14.54
C THR A 123 -7.54 18.25 15.63
N ASP A 124 -8.08 18.54 16.82
CA ASP A 124 -7.40 19.08 18.02
C ASP A 124 -6.34 18.12 18.62
N ASP A 125 -5.95 17.07 17.90
CA ASP A 125 -4.90 16.14 18.28
C ASP A 125 -3.56 16.65 17.68
N ASP A 126 -2.68 17.15 18.54
CA ASP A 126 -1.30 17.60 18.25
C ASP A 126 -0.37 16.53 17.64
N ARG A 127 -0.93 15.41 17.15
CA ARG A 127 -0.19 14.23 16.71
C ARG A 127 -0.80 13.67 15.42
N LEU A 128 -0.17 14.01 14.30
CA LEU A 128 -0.34 13.33 13.01
C LEU A 128 -0.37 11.79 13.15
N SER A 129 0.35 11.24 14.13
CA SER A 129 0.38 9.80 14.44
C SER A 129 -0.92 9.25 15.04
N GLU A 130 -1.68 9.99 15.85
CA GLU A 130 -3.00 9.55 16.35
C GLU A 130 -4.05 9.58 15.25
N LEU A 131 -3.93 10.55 14.34
CA LEU A 131 -4.82 10.65 13.20
C LEU A 131 -4.56 9.57 12.15
N ALA A 132 -3.30 9.20 11.93
CA ALA A 132 -2.94 8.01 11.14
C ALA A 132 -3.51 6.73 11.77
N LYS A 133 -3.40 6.54 13.10
CA LYS A 133 -4.00 5.37 13.77
C LYS A 133 -5.51 5.23 13.51
N ASN A 134 -6.23 6.33 13.37
CA ASN A 134 -7.67 6.36 13.11
C ASN A 134 -8.04 6.76 11.68
N TRP A 135 -7.15 6.57 10.70
CA TRP A 135 -7.34 6.98 9.32
C TRP A 135 -8.70 6.61 8.70
N PRO A 136 -9.29 5.40 8.91
CA PRO A 136 -10.60 5.10 8.36
C PRO A 136 -11.71 6.03 8.85
N VAL A 137 -11.63 6.52 10.08
CA VAL A 137 -12.58 7.48 10.66
C VAL A 137 -12.33 8.86 10.08
N ASN A 138 -11.06 9.30 10.03
CA ASN A 138 -10.68 10.62 9.56
C ASN A 138 -10.92 10.80 8.07
N PHE A 139 -10.62 9.77 7.27
CA PHE A 139 -10.98 9.72 5.86
C PHE A 139 -12.49 9.84 5.64
N ARG A 140 -13.32 9.26 6.51
CA ARG A 140 -14.79 9.40 6.41
C ARG A 140 -15.24 10.85 6.70
N ILE A 141 -14.63 11.51 7.68
CA ILE A 141 -14.89 12.92 8.00
C ILE A 141 -14.48 13.81 6.81
N MET A 142 -13.31 13.56 6.23
CA MET A 142 -12.81 14.23 5.03
C MET A 142 -13.78 14.09 3.86
N MET A 143 -14.18 12.85 3.52
CA MET A 143 -15.12 12.58 2.43
C MET A 143 -16.48 13.26 2.67
N LYS A 144 -16.91 13.39 3.93
CA LYS A 144 -18.12 14.14 4.27
C LYS A 144 -17.94 15.64 4.03
N ALA A 145 -16.85 16.25 4.48
CA ALA A 145 -16.55 17.66 4.24
C ALA A 145 -16.46 17.98 2.73
N ILE A 146 -15.84 17.09 1.95
CA ILE A 146 -15.76 17.19 0.50
C ILE A 146 -17.13 17.04 -0.16
N SER A 147 -17.96 16.10 0.33
CA SER A 147 -19.33 15.94 -0.17
C SER A 147 -20.18 17.19 0.06
N ASP A 148 -19.94 17.91 1.16
CA ASP A 148 -20.64 19.13 1.53
C ASP A 148 -20.06 20.40 0.84
N SER A 149 -18.98 20.25 0.05
CA SER A 149 -18.34 21.31 -0.75
C SER A 149 -19.04 21.61 -2.09
N ASN A 150 -18.49 22.55 -2.86
CA ASN A 150 -19.06 22.94 -4.15
C ASN A 150 -19.01 21.77 -5.18
N PRO A 151 -19.89 21.75 -6.21
CA PRO A 151 -19.98 20.63 -7.14
C PRO A 151 -18.69 20.33 -7.92
N GLU A 152 -17.89 21.36 -8.21
CA GLU A 152 -16.64 21.23 -8.95
C GLU A 152 -15.57 20.53 -8.10
N THR A 153 -15.38 20.99 -6.85
CA THR A 153 -14.50 20.34 -5.86
C THR A 153 -14.91 18.89 -5.65
N ARG A 154 -16.20 18.61 -5.45
CA ARG A 154 -16.70 17.24 -5.28
C ARG A 154 -16.39 16.34 -6.48
N GLN A 155 -16.51 16.84 -7.71
CA GLN A 155 -16.20 16.07 -8.91
C GLN A 155 -14.70 15.76 -9.02
N ARG A 156 -13.84 16.77 -8.82
CA ARG A 156 -12.38 16.57 -8.83
C ARG A 156 -11.94 15.55 -7.78
N TRP A 157 -12.49 15.63 -6.58
CA TRP A 157 -12.20 14.68 -5.51
C TRP A 157 -12.67 13.27 -5.79
N LYS A 158 -13.86 13.12 -6.38
CA LYS A 158 -14.37 11.81 -6.81
C LYS A 158 -13.41 11.19 -7.83
N ASP A 159 -12.93 11.97 -8.79
CA ASP A 159 -12.01 11.46 -9.82
C ASP A 159 -10.66 11.06 -9.23
N VAL A 160 -10.11 11.84 -8.29
CA VAL A 160 -8.85 11.51 -7.59
C VAL A 160 -9.00 10.26 -6.73
N THR A 161 -10.10 10.13 -5.98
CA THR A 161 -10.34 9.00 -5.08
C THR A 161 -10.67 7.71 -5.83
N ASP A 162 -11.48 7.76 -6.89
CA ASP A 162 -11.79 6.58 -7.71
C ASP A 162 -10.53 5.98 -8.35
N LYS A 163 -9.64 6.84 -8.87
CA LYS A 163 -8.37 6.40 -9.45
C LYS A 163 -7.45 5.77 -8.39
N LEU A 164 -7.43 6.33 -7.17
CA LEU A 164 -6.67 5.77 -6.04
C LEU A 164 -7.23 4.42 -5.57
N PHE A 165 -8.55 4.30 -5.44
CA PHE A 165 -9.22 3.03 -5.11
C PHE A 165 -8.99 1.97 -6.18
N GLY A 166 -8.98 2.34 -7.47
CA GLY A 166 -8.60 1.45 -8.57
C GLY A 166 -7.19 0.90 -8.38
N ALA A 167 -6.22 1.77 -8.12
CA ALA A 167 -4.83 1.39 -7.85
C ALA A 167 -4.68 0.42 -6.65
N MET A 168 -5.38 0.68 -5.54
CA MET A 168 -5.31 -0.16 -4.33
C MET A 168 -6.07 -1.49 -4.45
N THR A 169 -7.24 -1.52 -5.11
CA THR A 169 -8.06 -2.73 -5.23
C THR A 169 -7.39 -3.81 -6.07
N ASP A 170 -6.59 -3.41 -7.04
CA ASP A 170 -5.83 -4.35 -7.86
C ASP A 170 -4.58 -4.89 -7.13
N GLU A 171 -3.97 -4.13 -6.21
CA GLU A 171 -2.96 -4.66 -5.28
C GLU A 171 -3.53 -5.78 -4.40
N ALA A 172 -4.70 -5.55 -3.79
CA ALA A 172 -5.30 -6.50 -2.87
C ALA A 172 -5.61 -7.85 -3.53
N LYS A 173 -6.13 -7.85 -4.77
CA LYS A 173 -6.39 -9.07 -5.54
C LYS A 173 -5.11 -9.86 -5.79
N LEU A 174 -4.02 -9.18 -6.14
CA LEU A 174 -2.73 -9.80 -6.44
C LEU A 174 -2.05 -10.41 -5.20
N ARG A 175 -2.15 -9.78 -4.02
CA ARG A 175 -1.68 -10.36 -2.74
C ARG A 175 -2.42 -11.64 -2.39
N VAL A 176 -3.75 -11.62 -2.53
CA VAL A 176 -4.59 -12.78 -2.28
C VAL A 176 -4.17 -13.92 -3.21
N THR A 177 -4.13 -13.71 -4.53
CA THR A 177 -3.73 -14.75 -5.48
C THR A 177 -2.32 -15.29 -5.22
N SER A 178 -1.37 -14.42 -4.84
CA SER A 178 0.01 -14.81 -4.54
C SER A 178 0.11 -15.66 -3.27
N ARG A 179 -0.61 -15.31 -2.19
CA ARG A 179 -0.70 -16.12 -0.96
C ARG A 179 -1.39 -17.45 -1.22
N TRP A 180 -2.44 -17.48 -2.04
CA TRP A 180 -3.10 -18.71 -2.45
C TRP A 180 -2.15 -19.63 -3.24
N GLN A 181 -1.38 -19.09 -4.18
CA GLN A 181 -0.38 -19.87 -4.93
C GLN A 181 0.74 -20.41 -4.04
N GLN A 182 1.29 -19.59 -3.14
CA GLN A 182 2.30 -20.04 -2.18
C GLN A 182 1.75 -21.08 -1.19
N SER A 183 0.49 -20.95 -0.78
CA SER A 183 -0.18 -21.92 0.09
C SER A 183 -0.40 -23.26 -0.62
N ILE A 184 -0.84 -23.26 -1.89
CA ILE A 184 -0.96 -24.47 -2.70
C ILE A 184 0.41 -25.13 -2.92
N ALA A 185 1.46 -24.35 -3.20
CA ALA A 185 2.80 -24.86 -3.44
C ALA A 185 3.47 -25.47 -2.18
N SER A 186 3.05 -25.04 -0.99
CA SER A 186 3.54 -25.53 0.31
C SER A 186 2.66 -26.62 0.93
N MET A 187 1.51 -26.95 0.33
CA MET A 187 0.70 -28.08 0.78
C MET A 187 1.43 -29.41 0.53
N PRO A 188 1.49 -30.31 1.53
CA PRO A 188 2.02 -31.65 1.32
C PRO A 188 1.16 -32.37 0.28
N LYS A 189 1.80 -33.04 -0.69
CA LYS A 189 1.09 -33.85 -1.69
C LYS A 189 0.32 -34.97 -0.98
N LEU A 190 -0.98 -34.78 -0.78
CA LEU A 190 -1.88 -35.83 -0.32
C LEU A 190 -1.95 -36.90 -1.42
N ASN A 191 -1.41 -38.08 -1.13
CA ASN A 191 -1.57 -39.25 -1.97
C ASN A 191 -3.00 -39.78 -1.79
N VAL A 192 -3.94 -39.21 -2.54
CA VAL A 192 -5.35 -39.65 -2.53
C VAL A 192 -5.41 -41.00 -3.24
N PRO A 193 -5.84 -42.10 -2.58
CA PRO A 193 -5.97 -43.40 -3.22
C PRO A 193 -6.99 -43.30 -4.36
N GLN A 194 -6.62 -43.77 -5.55
CA GLN A 194 -7.54 -43.83 -6.69
C GLN A 194 -8.77 -44.67 -6.30
N PRO A 195 -10.00 -44.18 -6.52
CA PRO A 195 -11.20 -44.90 -6.12
C PRO A 195 -11.29 -46.25 -6.85
N SER A 196 -11.67 -47.29 -6.11
CA SER A 196 -11.76 -48.65 -6.65
C SER A 196 -12.73 -48.72 -7.84
N LYS A 197 -12.44 -49.59 -8.82
CA LYS A 197 -13.28 -49.77 -10.02
C LYS A 197 -14.76 -50.02 -9.68
N LEU A 198 -15.03 -50.72 -8.56
CA LEU A 198 -16.38 -50.96 -8.05
C LEU A 198 -17.14 -49.68 -7.70
N LEU A 199 -16.46 -48.64 -7.20
CA LEU A 199 -17.07 -47.36 -6.86
C LEU A 199 -17.45 -46.58 -8.13
N ILE A 200 -16.59 -46.62 -9.15
CA ILE A 200 -16.81 -45.98 -10.44
C ILE A 200 -17.98 -46.65 -11.18
N GLU A 201 -18.08 -47.98 -11.13
CA GLU A 201 -19.20 -48.71 -11.73
C GLU A 201 -20.53 -48.41 -11.05
N LYS A 202 -20.55 -48.33 -9.71
CA LYS A 202 -21.77 -47.95 -8.97
C LYS A 202 -22.24 -46.54 -9.31
N LEU A 203 -21.33 -45.58 -9.45
CA LEU A 203 -21.66 -44.20 -9.81
C LEU A 203 -22.27 -44.11 -11.22
N LYS A 204 -21.72 -44.84 -12.19
CA LYS A 204 -22.27 -44.91 -13.56
C LYS A 204 -23.65 -45.56 -13.63
N GLN A 205 -23.90 -46.58 -12.81
CA GLN A 205 -25.23 -47.22 -12.73
C GLN A 205 -26.28 -46.30 -12.09
N THR A 206 -25.91 -45.48 -11.11
CA THR A 206 -26.81 -44.48 -10.52
C THR A 206 -27.13 -43.31 -11.46
N GLU A 207 -26.20 -42.90 -12.33
CA GLU A 207 -26.47 -41.88 -13.34
C GLU A 207 -27.38 -42.40 -14.45
N ASN A 208 -27.17 -43.64 -14.93
CA ASN A 208 -27.99 -44.20 -15.99
C ASN A 208 -29.46 -44.44 -15.55
N LYS A 209 -29.68 -44.75 -14.27
CA LYS A 209 -31.04 -44.83 -13.69
C LYS A 209 -31.75 -43.47 -13.56
N LYS A 210 -31.01 -42.36 -13.45
CA LYS A 210 -31.61 -41.02 -13.46
C LYS A 210 -32.04 -40.58 -14.86
N SER A 211 -31.29 -40.97 -15.89
CA SER A 211 -31.57 -40.59 -17.29
C SER A 211 -32.78 -41.31 -17.89
N GLN A 212 -33.17 -42.49 -17.40
CA GLN A 212 -34.37 -43.20 -17.86
C GLN A 212 -35.69 -42.71 -17.22
N LYS A 213 -35.65 -41.78 -16.27
CA LYS A 213 -36.84 -41.29 -15.56
C LYS A 213 -37.48 -40.04 -16.21
N TYR A 214 -36.97 -39.62 -17.38
CA TYR A 214 -37.38 -38.41 -18.10
C TYR A 214 -37.84 -38.68 -19.56
N PHE A 215 -38.27 -39.91 -19.86
CA PHE A 215 -39.11 -40.23 -21.03
C PHE A 215 -40.34 -41.01 -20.57
#